data_AF-A0A2T2X9K3-F1
#
_entry.id   AF-A0A2T2X9K3-F1
#
_cell.length_a   1.000
_cell.length_b   1.000
_cell.length_c   1.000
_cell.angle_alpha   90.00
_cell.angle_beta   90.00
_cell.angle_gamma   90.00
#
_symmetry.space_group_name_H-M   'P 1'
#
loop_
_entity.id
_entity.type
_entity.pdbx_description
1 polymer ?
#
loop_
_entity_poly.entity_id
_entity_poly.type
_entity_poly.pdbx_seq_one_letter_code
_entity_poly.pdbx_strand_id
1 'polypeptide(L)'
;MSAINTDPSTDTRPAMVRAVRNREWRYIALIFSLAGYAAAVSYPIQSLSYLADRGGCVDNHTLQYTGILLAGLLGGLALGPWVLKWSASALRALLPQVSEDLRYRRLKALSVAFILLGMAIDFLWIVPSLNLFIDRHTPLLVEVDLILYLMGAIAGSSWYVILDRQSWLGILVTPAMSLMIIGSVLSGHGWC
;
A
#
# COMPACT_ATOMS: atom_id res chain seq x y z
N MET A 1 5.84 53.91 -34.39
CA MET A 1 5.66 52.44 -34.46
C MET A 1 6.03 51.88 -33.09
N SER A 2 5.04 51.57 -32.26
CA SER A 2 5.21 51.03 -30.91
C SER A 2 4.91 49.53 -30.98
N ALA A 3 5.90 48.70 -30.65
CA ALA A 3 5.72 47.26 -30.53
C ALA A 3 5.04 46.98 -29.19
N ILE A 4 3.77 46.58 -29.26
CA ILE A 4 3.01 46.08 -28.12
C ILE A 4 3.57 44.69 -27.82
N ASN A 5 4.31 44.58 -26.72
CA ASN A 5 4.85 43.32 -26.21
C ASN A 5 3.71 42.56 -25.51
N THR A 6 3.00 41.70 -26.24
CA THR A 6 2.06 40.74 -25.66
C THR A 6 2.82 39.48 -25.27
N ASP A 7 3.38 39.48 -24.05
CA ASP A 7 3.70 38.22 -23.39
C ASP A 7 2.39 37.61 -22.86
N PRO A 8 1.94 36.45 -23.35
CA PRO A 8 0.93 35.69 -22.63
C PRO A 8 1.63 35.14 -21.39
N SER A 9 1.37 35.75 -20.24
CA SER A 9 1.65 35.14 -18.94
C SER A 9 0.86 33.83 -18.88
N THR A 10 1.49 32.76 -19.35
CA THR A 10 1.09 31.39 -19.15
C THR A 10 1.29 31.14 -17.67
N ASP A 11 0.29 31.53 -16.89
CA ASP A 11 0.10 31.14 -15.50
C ASP A 11 -0.12 29.62 -15.47
N THR A 12 0.96 28.91 -15.72
CA THR A 12 1.14 27.47 -15.66
C THR A 12 1.39 27.10 -14.20
N ARG A 13 0.51 27.57 -13.32
CA ARG A 13 0.32 26.99 -12.00
C ARG A 13 -0.93 26.12 -11.98
N PRO A 14 -0.99 24.98 -12.69
CA PRO A 14 -2.10 24.03 -12.53
C PRO A 14 -2.02 23.25 -11.20
N ALA A 15 -1.21 23.65 -10.23
CA ALA A 15 -0.77 22.76 -9.14
C ALA A 15 -1.37 23.05 -7.76
N MET A 16 -1.84 24.27 -7.45
CA MET A 16 -2.11 24.62 -6.04
C MET A 16 -3.60 24.56 -5.64
N VAL A 17 -4.53 24.66 -6.59
CA VAL A 17 -5.99 24.75 -6.30
C VAL A 17 -6.67 23.38 -6.09
N ARG A 18 -6.01 22.26 -6.37
CA ARG A 18 -6.62 20.91 -6.30
C ARG A 18 -6.25 20.06 -5.08
N ALA A 19 -5.40 20.57 -4.19
CA ALA A 19 -4.92 19.86 -3.00
C ALA A 19 -5.90 19.89 -1.79
N VAL A 20 -6.92 20.76 -1.82
CA VAL A 20 -7.86 20.99 -0.70
C VAL A 20 -9.06 20.02 -0.73
N ARG A 21 -9.38 19.41 -1.88
CA ARG A 21 -10.66 18.72 -2.12
C ARG A 21 -10.72 17.26 -1.67
N ASN A 22 -10.06 16.82 -0.58
CA ASN A 22 -10.34 15.48 -0.03
C ASN A 22 -9.81 15.24 1.40
N ARG A 23 -9.78 16.26 2.26
CA ARG A 23 -9.45 16.02 3.68
C ARG A 23 -10.43 15.05 4.34
N GLU A 24 -11.72 15.20 4.03
CA GLU A 24 -12.80 14.32 4.53
C GLU A 24 -12.67 12.90 4.01
N TRP A 25 -12.47 12.71 2.70
CA TRP A 25 -12.17 11.40 2.11
C TRP A 25 -11.06 10.70 2.89
N ARG A 26 -10.00 11.43 3.29
CA ARG A 26 -8.81 10.83 3.93
C ARG A 26 -9.13 10.26 5.30
N TYR A 27 -9.91 11.00 6.08
CA TYR A 27 -10.38 10.50 7.37
C TYR A 27 -11.32 9.31 7.18
N ILE A 28 -12.24 9.40 6.22
CA ILE A 28 -13.17 8.31 5.91
C ILE A 28 -12.39 7.04 5.53
N ALA A 29 -11.46 7.14 4.59
CA ALA A 29 -10.65 6.00 4.16
C ALA A 29 -9.74 5.46 5.26
N LEU A 30 -9.19 6.31 6.12
CA LEU A 30 -8.40 5.87 7.27
C LEU A 30 -9.27 5.13 8.29
N ILE A 31 -10.50 5.61 8.54
CA ILE A 31 -11.48 4.90 9.38
C ILE A 31 -11.82 3.55 8.76
N PHE A 32 -12.14 3.50 7.47
CA PHE A 32 -12.42 2.24 6.77
C PHE A 32 -11.23 1.29 6.75
N SER A 33 -10.01 1.80 6.58
CA SER A 33 -8.76 1.05 6.67
C SER A 33 -8.60 0.40 8.05
N LEU A 34 -8.73 1.18 9.11
CA LEU A 34 -8.58 0.68 10.48
C LEU A 34 -9.71 -0.27 10.89
N ALA A 35 -10.95 0.05 10.51
CA ALA A 35 -12.10 -0.81 10.76
C ALA A 35 -12.01 -2.12 9.97
N GLY A 36 -11.55 -2.06 8.72
CA GLY A 36 -11.30 -3.23 7.88
C GLY A 36 -10.21 -4.14 8.45
N TYR A 37 -9.10 -3.56 8.91
CA TYR A 37 -8.06 -4.29 9.63
C TYR A 37 -8.61 -4.94 10.91
N ALA A 38 -9.28 -4.16 11.77
CA ALA A 38 -9.85 -4.65 13.03
C ALA A 38 -10.88 -5.78 12.80
N ALA A 39 -11.69 -5.68 11.74
CA ALA A 39 -12.61 -6.73 11.35
C ALA A 39 -11.88 -7.98 10.86
N ALA A 40 -10.85 -7.83 10.01
CA ALA A 40 -10.08 -8.96 9.48
C ALA A 40 -9.33 -9.74 10.57
N VAL A 41 -8.82 -9.07 11.60
CA VAL A 41 -8.15 -9.72 12.75
C VAL A 41 -9.10 -10.08 13.90
N SER A 42 -10.41 -9.90 13.71
CA SER A 42 -11.39 -10.18 14.76
C SER A 42 -11.57 -11.68 14.98
N TYR A 43 -11.88 -12.07 16.22
CA TYR A 43 -12.14 -13.47 16.60
C TYR A 43 -13.17 -14.17 15.70
N PRO A 44 -14.31 -13.56 15.31
CA PRO A 44 -15.26 -14.20 14.41
C PRO A 44 -14.65 -14.59 13.06
N ILE A 45 -13.87 -13.71 12.43
CA ILE A 45 -13.23 -14.00 11.14
C ILE A 45 -12.18 -15.10 11.29
N GLN A 46 -11.32 -15.03 12.31
CA GLN A 46 -10.34 -16.08 12.58
C GLN A 46 -10.99 -17.43 12.84
N SER A 47 -12.11 -17.46 13.57
CA SER A 47 -12.85 -18.70 13.84
C SER A 47 -13.48 -19.30 12.57
N LEU A 48 -13.93 -18.46 11.63
CA LEU A 48 -14.45 -18.90 10.34
C LEU A 48 -13.35 -19.50 9.45
N SER A 49 -12.16 -18.91 9.44
CA SER A 49 -10.99 -19.47 8.75
C SER A 49 -10.67 -20.87 9.30
N TYR A 50 -10.59 -21.01 10.62
CA TYR A 50 -10.31 -22.29 11.26
C TYR A 50 -11.36 -23.37 11.01
N LEU A 51 -12.65 -23.00 10.94
CA LEU A 51 -13.73 -23.92 10.58
C LEU A 51 -13.66 -24.31 9.10
N ALA A 52 -13.28 -23.39 8.22
CA ALA A 52 -13.11 -23.66 6.80
C ALA A 52 -11.95 -24.64 6.56
N ASP A 53 -10.82 -24.47 7.23
CA ASP A 53 -9.66 -25.37 7.14
C ASP A 53 -10.00 -26.81 7.57
N ARG A 54 -10.90 -26.96 8.55
CA ARG A 54 -11.40 -28.27 8.98
C ARG A 54 -12.34 -28.92 7.95
N GLY A 55 -13.01 -28.12 7.13
CA GLY A 55 -13.99 -28.56 6.12
C GLY A 55 -13.37 -28.89 4.76
N GLY A 56 -12.10 -28.58 4.55
CA GLY A 56 -11.36 -28.81 3.30
C GLY A 56 -10.30 -27.73 3.08
N CYS A 57 -9.48 -27.89 2.05
CA CYS A 57 -8.45 -26.93 1.66
C CYS A 57 -9.07 -25.65 1.08
N VAL A 58 -9.70 -24.84 1.93
CA VAL A 58 -10.28 -23.54 1.58
C VAL A 58 -9.31 -22.46 1.96
N ASP A 59 -8.83 -21.71 0.98
CA ASP A 59 -7.80 -20.67 1.13
C ASP A 59 -8.34 -19.37 1.79
N ASN A 60 -9.04 -19.52 2.91
CA ASN A 60 -9.68 -18.43 3.65
C ASN A 60 -8.63 -17.51 4.30
N HIS A 61 -7.48 -18.07 4.70
CA HIS A 61 -6.34 -17.32 5.21
C HIS A 61 -5.80 -16.34 4.16
N THR A 62 -5.70 -16.74 2.89
CA THR A 62 -5.27 -15.84 1.82
C THR A 62 -6.26 -14.70 1.58
N LEU A 63 -7.57 -14.96 1.69
CA LEU A 63 -8.59 -13.91 1.62
C LEU A 63 -8.45 -12.92 2.78
N GLN A 64 -8.22 -13.42 4.00
CA GLN A 64 -7.97 -12.59 5.18
C GLN A 64 -6.71 -11.72 5.00
N TYR A 65 -5.58 -12.31 4.61
CA TYR A 65 -4.34 -11.58 4.36
C TYR A 65 -4.48 -10.55 3.25
N THR A 66 -5.18 -10.89 2.16
CA THR A 66 -5.51 -9.94 1.10
C THR A 66 -6.35 -8.79 1.62
N GLY A 67 -7.34 -9.07 2.47
CA GLY A 67 -8.17 -8.05 3.11
C GLY A 67 -7.35 -7.10 4.00
N ILE A 68 -6.44 -7.64 4.81
CA ILE A 68 -5.52 -6.87 5.66
C ILE A 68 -4.61 -5.98 4.81
N LEU A 69 -4.02 -6.53 3.76
CA LEU A 69 -3.13 -5.80 2.85
C LEU A 69 -3.88 -4.65 2.15
N LEU A 70 -5.10 -4.90 1.66
CA LEU A 70 -5.94 -3.89 1.02
C LEU A 70 -6.38 -2.79 1.98
N ALA A 71 -6.73 -3.17 3.21
CA ALA A 71 -7.01 -2.22 4.28
C ALA A 71 -5.80 -1.32 4.51
N GLY A 72 -4.62 -1.92 4.71
CA GLY A 72 -3.35 -1.20 4.82
C GLY A 72 -3.10 -0.25 3.65
N LEU A 73 -3.27 -0.72 2.42
CA LEU A 73 -3.09 0.07 1.20
C LEU A 73 -4.02 1.29 1.15
N LEU A 74 -5.28 1.12 1.52
CA LEU A 74 -6.22 2.23 1.64
C LEU A 74 -5.76 3.26 2.68
N GLY A 75 -5.31 2.80 3.85
CA GLY A 75 -4.72 3.66 4.88
C GLY A 75 -3.46 4.38 4.40
N GLY A 76 -2.61 3.68 3.66
CA GLY A 76 -1.41 4.22 3.03
C GLY A 76 -1.70 5.34 2.04
N LEU A 77 -2.71 5.14 1.18
CA LEU A 77 -3.17 6.17 0.24
C LEU A 77 -3.73 7.40 0.98
N ALA A 78 -4.45 7.19 2.09
CA ALA A 78 -4.95 8.27 2.92
C ALA A 78 -3.83 9.09 3.58
N LEU A 79 -2.76 8.41 4.02
CA LEU A 79 -1.57 9.01 4.63
C LEU A 79 -0.55 9.54 3.60
N GLY A 80 -0.63 9.11 2.34
CA GLY A 80 0.31 9.45 1.26
C GLY A 80 0.73 10.92 1.16
N PRO A 81 -0.19 11.91 1.23
CA PRO A 81 0.18 13.33 1.19
C PRO A 81 1.01 13.77 2.41
N TRP A 82 0.73 13.21 3.59
CA TRP A 82 1.50 13.48 4.80
C TRP A 82 2.88 12.84 4.69
N VAL A 83 2.95 11.58 4.27
CA VAL A 83 4.20 10.87 3.99
C VAL A 83 5.05 11.63 2.98
N LEU A 84 4.48 12.06 1.84
CA LEU A 84 5.17 12.86 0.83
C LEU A 84 5.75 14.16 1.40
N LYS A 85 4.98 14.88 2.23
CA LYS A 85 5.45 16.12 2.86
C LYS A 85 6.64 15.86 3.81
N TRP A 86 6.56 14.81 4.61
CA TRP A 86 7.63 14.42 5.53
C TRP A 86 8.87 13.94 4.78
N SER A 87 8.72 13.04 3.81
CA SER A 87 9.82 12.53 3.00
C SER A 87 10.50 13.64 2.19
N ALA A 88 9.75 14.59 1.65
CA ALA A 88 10.33 15.76 0.97
C ALA A 88 11.12 16.64 1.94
N SER A 89 10.58 16.90 3.14
CA SER A 89 11.28 17.65 4.19
C SER A 89 12.57 16.96 4.65
N ALA A 90 12.51 15.64 4.85
CA ALA A 90 13.66 14.82 5.22
C ALA A 90 14.73 14.81 4.12
N LEU A 91 14.35 14.61 2.86
CA LEU A 91 15.29 14.67 1.73
C LEU A 91 15.89 16.08 1.56
N ARG A 92 15.15 17.14 1.87
CA ARG A 92 15.69 18.50 1.88
C ARG A 92 16.77 18.69 2.94
N ALA A 93 16.55 18.14 4.14
CA ALA A 93 17.53 18.19 5.22
C ALA A 93 18.76 17.31 4.94
N LEU A 94 18.55 16.11 4.38
CA LEU A 94 19.63 15.15 4.10
C LEU A 94 20.46 15.50 2.86
N LEU A 95 19.85 16.13 1.85
CA LEU A 95 20.47 16.42 0.56
C LEU A 95 20.23 17.89 0.16
N PRO A 96 20.78 18.87 0.89
CA PRO A 96 20.49 20.29 0.66
C PRO A 96 21.05 20.82 -0.67
N GLN A 97 22.16 20.24 -1.17
CA GLN A 97 22.82 20.69 -2.40
C GLN A 97 22.17 20.14 -3.69
N VAL A 98 21.24 19.20 -3.57
CA VAL A 98 20.62 18.54 -4.71
C VAL A 98 19.39 19.34 -5.16
N SER A 99 19.22 19.52 -6.48
CA SER A 99 18.03 20.19 -7.02
C SER A 99 16.72 19.52 -6.58
N GLU A 100 15.63 20.29 -6.48
CA GLU A 100 14.31 19.75 -6.12
C GLU A 100 13.86 18.63 -7.07
N ASP A 101 14.12 18.78 -8.38
CA ASP A 101 13.77 17.78 -9.39
C ASP A 101 14.46 16.44 -9.14
N LEU A 102 15.75 16.46 -8.79
CA LEU A 102 16.52 15.24 -8.57
C LEU A 102 16.16 14.58 -7.23
N ARG A 103 15.84 15.36 -6.19
CA ARG A 103 15.26 14.84 -4.94
C ARG A 103 13.91 14.17 -5.16
N TYR A 104 13.05 14.76 -5.98
CA TYR A 104 11.75 14.18 -6.30
C TYR A 104 11.89 12.88 -7.11
N ARG A 105 12.82 12.81 -8.08
CA ARG A 105 13.14 11.57 -8.79
C ARG A 105 13.64 10.47 -7.85
N ARG A 106 14.51 10.80 -6.90
CA ARG A 106 15.01 9.85 -5.88
C ARG A 106 13.88 9.35 -4.98
N LEU A 107 12.96 10.24 -4.58
CA LEU A 107 11.79 9.86 -3.79
C LEU A 107 10.89 8.86 -4.54
N LYS A 108 10.66 9.10 -5.84
CA LYS A 108 9.92 8.14 -6.69
C LYS A 108 10.65 6.80 -6.82
N ALA A 109 11.97 6.81 -7.05
CA ALA A 109 12.77 5.59 -7.13
C ALA A 109 12.70 4.78 -5.82
N LEU A 110 12.78 5.46 -4.67
CA LEU A 110 12.62 4.84 -3.35
C LEU A 110 11.22 4.25 -3.16
N SER A 111 10.18 4.93 -3.64
CA SER A 111 8.79 4.42 -3.59
C SER A 111 8.62 3.17 -4.44
N VAL A 112 9.22 3.12 -5.63
CA VAL A 112 9.25 1.91 -6.47
C VAL A 112 9.99 0.78 -5.76
N ALA A 113 11.15 1.07 -5.14
CA ALA A 113 11.90 0.07 -4.39
C ALA A 113 11.09 -0.50 -3.21
N PHE A 114 10.32 0.31 -2.48
CA PHE A 114 9.43 -0.18 -1.43
C PHE A 114 8.30 -1.05 -1.94
N ILE A 115 7.70 -0.71 -3.09
CA ILE A 115 6.68 -1.56 -3.72
C ILE A 115 7.27 -2.91 -4.11
N LEU A 116 8.45 -2.92 -4.75
CA LEU A 116 9.14 -4.15 -5.14
C LEU A 116 9.57 -4.99 -3.93
N LEU A 117 10.05 -4.33 -2.87
CA LEU A 117 10.40 -4.99 -1.61
C LEU A 117 9.16 -5.62 -0.97
N GLY A 118 8.02 -4.93 -1.00
CA GLY A 118 6.74 -5.49 -0.55
C GLY A 118 6.38 -6.77 -1.30
N MET A 119 6.48 -6.76 -2.63
CA MET A 119 6.26 -7.97 -3.45
C MET A 119 7.28 -9.08 -3.15
N ALA A 120 8.53 -8.73 -2.85
CA ALA A 120 9.56 -9.70 -2.54
C ALA A 120 9.29 -10.42 -1.20
N ILE A 121 8.69 -9.71 -0.24
CA ILE A 121 8.30 -10.29 1.04
C ILE A 121 7.13 -11.27 0.85
N ASP A 122 6.28 -11.09 -0.18
CA ASP A 122 5.18 -12.02 -0.45
C ASP A 122 5.67 -13.46 -0.71
N PHE A 123 6.92 -13.64 -1.16
CA PHE A 123 7.52 -14.98 -1.30
C PHE A 123 7.70 -15.72 0.02
N LEU A 124 7.79 -15.02 1.16
CA LEU A 124 7.87 -15.66 2.47
C LEU A 124 6.58 -16.45 2.77
N TRP A 125 5.43 -15.92 2.35
CA TRP A 125 4.11 -16.56 2.54
C TRP A 125 3.90 -17.81 1.69
N ILE A 126 4.77 -18.06 0.71
CA ILE A 126 4.74 -19.29 -0.10
C ILE A 126 5.37 -20.46 0.67
N VAL A 127 6.23 -20.20 1.66
CA VAL A 127 6.97 -21.24 2.38
C VAL A 127 6.05 -21.94 3.40
N PRO A 128 5.66 -23.23 3.18
CA PRO A 128 4.66 -23.88 4.05
C PRO A 128 5.12 -24.03 5.50
N SER A 129 6.42 -24.25 5.71
CA SER A 129 6.99 -24.38 7.06
C SER A 129 6.92 -23.07 7.86
N LEU A 130 7.01 -21.91 7.19
CA LEU A 130 6.86 -20.61 7.84
C LEU A 130 5.40 -20.39 8.25
N ASN A 131 4.44 -20.70 7.38
CA ASN A 131 3.01 -20.57 7.71
C ASN A 131 2.61 -21.47 8.88
N LEU A 132 3.00 -22.75 8.85
CA LEU A 132 2.73 -23.67 9.97
C LEU A 132 3.39 -23.23 11.28
N PHE A 133 4.56 -22.58 11.21
CA PHE A 133 5.21 -22.03 12.39
C PHE A 133 4.41 -20.85 12.95
N ILE A 134 3.96 -19.92 12.10
CA ILE A 134 3.17 -18.75 12.50
C ILE A 134 1.83 -19.19 13.10
N ASP A 135 1.14 -20.16 12.49
CA ASP A 135 -0.16 -20.65 12.97
C ASP A 135 -0.10 -21.27 14.36
N ARG A 136 1.04 -21.89 14.71
CA ARG A 136 1.24 -22.46 16.05
C ARG A 136 1.56 -21.42 17.12
N HIS A 137 1.96 -20.22 16.74
CA HIS A 137 2.40 -19.18 17.67
C HIS A 137 1.48 -17.96 17.59
N THR A 138 0.39 -18.00 18.36
CA THR A 138 -0.60 -16.90 18.48
C THR A 138 -0.01 -15.48 18.56
N PRO A 139 1.02 -15.16 19.36
CA PRO A 139 1.58 -13.80 19.39
C PRO A 139 2.24 -13.39 18.06
N LEU A 140 2.89 -14.34 17.36
CA LEU A 140 3.49 -14.09 16.05
C LEU A 140 2.43 -13.83 14.99
N LEU A 141 1.25 -14.45 15.08
CA LEU A 141 0.15 -14.20 14.16
C LEU A 141 -0.30 -12.72 14.21
N VAL A 142 -0.40 -12.13 15.40
CA VAL A 142 -0.75 -10.70 15.56
C VAL A 142 0.33 -9.79 14.96
N GLU A 143 1.60 -10.12 15.19
CA GLU A 143 2.73 -9.37 14.62
C GLU A 143 2.73 -9.44 13.09
N VAL A 144 2.45 -10.62 12.53
CA VAL A 144 2.34 -10.87 11.10
C VAL A 144 1.19 -10.08 10.48
N ASP A 145 0.01 -10.09 11.08
CA ASP A 145 -1.15 -9.33 10.61
C ASP A 145 -0.84 -7.82 10.62
N LEU A 146 -0.15 -7.33 11.65
CA LEU A 146 0.28 -5.94 11.72
C LEU A 146 1.32 -5.61 10.64
N ILE A 147 2.30 -6.50 10.40
CA ILE A 147 3.30 -6.33 9.34
C ILE A 147 2.62 -6.27 7.97
N LEU A 148 1.67 -7.16 7.69
CA LEU A 148 0.89 -7.15 6.44
C LEU A 148 0.13 -5.83 6.26
N TYR A 149 -0.52 -5.33 7.31
CA TYR A 149 -1.18 -4.03 7.28
C TYR A 149 -0.20 -2.89 6.98
N LEU A 150 0.96 -2.88 7.66
CA LEU A 150 1.99 -1.87 7.46
C LEU A 150 2.61 -1.93 6.06
N MET A 151 2.82 -3.12 5.52
CA MET A 151 3.27 -3.31 4.13
C MET A 151 2.27 -2.72 3.15
N GLY A 152 0.97 -3.00 3.36
CA GLY A 152 -0.11 -2.36 2.61
C GLY A 152 0.00 -0.84 2.69
N ALA A 153 0.14 -0.28 3.89
CA ALA A 153 0.23 1.16 4.11
C ALA A 153 1.45 1.80 3.42
N ILE A 154 2.61 1.14 3.47
CA ILE A 154 3.82 1.59 2.77
C ILE A 154 3.58 1.55 1.25
N ALA A 155 3.01 0.47 0.72
CA ALA A 155 2.70 0.35 -0.70
C ALA A 155 1.69 1.42 -1.16
N GLY A 156 0.62 1.65 -0.40
CA GLY A 156 -0.38 2.69 -0.67
C GLY A 156 0.24 4.09 -0.67
N SER A 157 1.08 4.40 0.32
CA SER A 157 1.79 5.68 0.36
C SER A 157 2.77 5.84 -0.82
N SER A 158 3.42 4.75 -1.24
CA SER A 158 4.33 4.72 -2.38
C SER A 158 3.61 4.92 -3.71
N TRP A 159 2.43 4.31 -3.88
CA TRP A 159 1.56 4.55 -5.03
C TRP A 159 1.10 6.01 -5.11
N TYR A 160 0.80 6.63 -3.97
CA TYR A 160 0.51 8.06 -3.90
C TYR A 160 1.69 8.90 -4.42
N VAL A 161 2.92 8.60 -4.00
CA VAL A 161 4.11 9.35 -4.44
C VAL A 161 4.37 9.20 -5.96
N ILE A 162 4.14 8.01 -6.52
CA ILE A 162 4.42 7.71 -7.92
C ILE A 162 3.36 8.32 -8.85
N LEU A 163 2.08 8.04 -8.56
CA LEU A 163 0.94 8.30 -9.44
C LEU A 163 0.12 9.55 -9.07
N ASP A 164 0.36 10.14 -7.89
CA ASP A 164 -0.32 11.34 -7.37
C ASP A 164 -1.86 11.23 -7.51
N ARG A 165 -2.45 11.90 -8.51
CA ARG A 165 -3.90 11.89 -8.78
C ARG A 165 -4.46 10.53 -9.17
N GLN A 166 -3.64 9.66 -9.77
CA GLN A 166 -4.06 8.32 -10.23
C GLN A 166 -3.71 7.22 -9.22
N SER A 167 -3.36 7.58 -7.99
CA SER A 167 -2.96 6.63 -6.94
C SER A 167 -4.03 5.61 -6.57
N TRP A 168 -5.31 5.90 -6.84
CA TRP A 168 -6.40 4.92 -6.73
C TRP A 168 -6.20 3.68 -7.62
N LEU A 169 -5.45 3.79 -8.73
CA LEU A 169 -5.08 2.64 -9.56
C LEU A 169 -4.23 1.63 -8.78
N GLY A 170 -3.49 2.07 -7.76
CA GLY A 170 -2.75 1.18 -6.87
C GLY A 170 -3.66 0.17 -6.16
N ILE A 171 -4.90 0.56 -5.84
CA ILE A 171 -5.90 -0.34 -5.23
C ILE A 171 -6.28 -1.47 -6.20
N LEU A 172 -6.24 -1.25 -7.50
CA LEU A 172 -6.55 -2.28 -8.50
C LEU A 172 -5.31 -3.12 -8.86
N VAL A 173 -4.16 -2.46 -9.01
CA VAL A 173 -2.93 -3.11 -9.46
C VAL A 173 -2.35 -4.04 -8.38
N THR A 174 -2.32 -3.60 -7.11
CA THR A 174 -1.77 -4.43 -6.03
C THR A 174 -2.43 -5.79 -5.90
N PRO A 175 -3.76 -5.91 -5.74
CA PRO A 175 -4.41 -7.22 -5.66
C PRO A 175 -4.31 -8.01 -6.97
N ALA A 176 -4.31 -7.35 -8.15
CA ALA A 176 -4.11 -8.07 -9.41
C ALA A 176 -2.72 -8.75 -9.48
N MET A 177 -1.67 -8.07 -9.01
CA MET A 177 -0.33 -8.65 -8.93
C MET A 177 -0.26 -9.76 -7.89
N SER A 178 -0.82 -9.55 -6.69
CA SER A 178 -0.86 -10.57 -5.64
C SER A 178 -1.60 -11.83 -6.11
N LEU A 179 -2.76 -11.67 -6.76
CA LEU A 179 -3.53 -12.79 -7.33
C LEU A 179 -2.77 -13.52 -8.44
N MET A 180 -1.95 -12.82 -9.23
CA MET A 180 -1.13 -13.47 -10.26
C MET A 180 -0.04 -14.34 -9.63
N ILE A 181 0.58 -13.88 -8.54
CA ILE A 181 1.58 -14.65 -7.78
C ILE A 181 0.91 -15.85 -7.11
N ILE A 182 -0.18 -15.60 -6.36
CA ILE A 182 -0.95 -16.64 -5.67
C ILE A 182 -1.46 -17.69 -6.67
N GLY A 183 -2.05 -17.27 -7.79
CA GLY A 183 -2.51 -18.18 -8.85
C GLY A 183 -1.39 -19.01 -9.49
N SER A 184 -0.19 -18.44 -9.61
CA SER A 184 1.00 -19.16 -10.11
C SER A 184 1.51 -20.19 -9.10
N VAL A 185 1.35 -19.93 -7.80
CA VAL A 185 1.75 -20.85 -6.72
C VAL A 185 0.72 -21.96 -6.53
N LEU A 186 -0.57 -21.62 -6.49
CA LEU A 186 -1.68 -22.56 -6.33
C LEU A 186 -1.81 -23.53 -7.50
N SER A 187 -1.42 -23.13 -8.72
CA SER A 187 -1.38 -24.02 -9.88
C SER A 187 -0.20 -25.01 -9.85
N GLY A 188 0.86 -24.72 -9.10
CA GLY A 188 2.02 -25.60 -8.95
C GLY A 188 1.96 -26.54 -7.75
N HIS A 189 1.32 -26.10 -6.66
CA HIS A 189 1.12 -26.87 -5.44
C HIS A 189 -0.34 -26.65 -5.06
N GLY A 190 -1.23 -27.56 -5.47
CA GLY A 190 -2.55 -27.59 -4.87
C GLY A 190 -2.31 -27.76 -3.38
N TRP A 191 -2.71 -26.79 -2.56
CA TRP A 191 -2.51 -26.86 -1.11
C TRP A 191 -3.46 -27.91 -0.55
N CYS A 192 -3.08 -29.16 -0.70
CA CYS A 192 -3.28 -30.33 0.14
C CYS A 192 -2.05 -31.23 -0.17
#